data_AF-A0A9E0LH23-F1
#
_entry.id   AF-A0A9E0LH23-F1
#
_cell.length_a   1.000
_cell.length_b   1.000
_cell.length_c   1.000
_cell.angle_alpha   90.00
_cell.angle_beta   90.00
_cell.angle_gamma   90.00
#
_symmetry.space_group_name_H-M   'P 1'
#
loop_
_entity.id
_entity.type
_entity.pdbx_description
1 polymer ?
#
loop_
_entity_poly.entity_id
_entity_poly.type
_entity_poly.pdbx_seq_one_letter_code
_entity_poly.pdbx_strand_id
1 'polypeptide(L)' 'MNFLHALKEAQYIWQTLMGLSWLALSLYMFCKPDANLICDTVPAIFMFVTGSVCVFFGVEAYLLRDDPEIWR' A
#
# COMPACT_ATOMS: atom_id res chain seq x y z
N MET A 1 -5.04 19.81 17.08
CA MET A 1 -4.78 18.45 16.56
C MET A 1 -4.14 17.64 17.67
N ASN A 2 -4.74 16.51 18.06
CA ASN A 2 -4.12 15.57 19.00
C ASN A 2 -2.87 14.96 18.33
N PHE A 3 -1.77 14.83 19.07
CA PHE A 3 -0.52 14.24 18.57
C PHE A 3 -0.74 12.83 17.99
N LEU A 4 -1.59 12.03 18.63
CA LEU A 4 -2.01 10.70 18.16
C LEU A 4 -2.69 10.72 16.78
N HIS A 5 -3.52 11.73 16.51
CA HIS A 5 -4.19 11.87 15.22
C HIS A 5 -3.17 12.12 14.10
N ALA A 6 -2.25 13.06 14.31
CA ALA A 6 -1.22 13.39 13.32
C ALA A 6 -0.30 12.19 13.04
N LEU A 7 0.00 11.38 14.07
CA LEU A 7 0.82 10.18 13.91
C LEU A 7 0.11 9.09 13.11
N LYS A 8 -1.19 8.85 13.39
CA LYS A 8 -2.00 7.89 12.62
C LYS A 8 -2.18 8.33 11.17
N GLU A 9 -2.45 9.61 10.95
CA GLU A 9 -2.57 10.17 9.60
C GLU A 9 -1.28 9.98 8.81
N ALA A 10 -0.12 10.30 9.42
CA ALA A 10 1.19 10.04 8.82
C ALA A 10 1.43 8.55 8.54
N GLN A 11 0.98 7.65 9.43
CA GLN A 11 1.09 6.20 9.22
C GLN A 11 0.28 5.73 8.01
N TYR A 12 -0.97 6.18 7.85
CA TYR A 12 -1.80 5.83 6.68
C TYR A 12 -1.18 6.34 5.38
N ILE A 13 -0.68 7.58 5.38
CA ILE A 13 0.01 8.16 4.22
C ILE A 13 1.25 7.31 3.88
N TRP A 14 2.08 7.00 4.88
CA TRP A 14 3.29 6.20 4.68
C TRP A 14 2.98 4.80 4.17
N GLN A 15 1.98 4.13 4.76
CA GLN A 15 1.52 2.81 4.33
C GLN A 15 1.03 2.83 2.88
N THR A 16 0.30 3.88 2.49
CA THR A 16 -0.17 4.07 1.10
C THR A 16 0.99 4.22 0.13
N LEU A 17 1.98 5.05 0.48
CA LEU A 17 3.18 5.26 -0.35
C LEU A 17 3.99 3.96 -0.52
N MET A 18 4.14 3.18 0.56
CA MET A 18 4.78 1.85 0.50
C MET A 18 3.95 0.86 -0.33
N GLY A 19 2.61 0.94 -0.26
CA GLY A 19 1.73 0.14 -1.11
C GLY A 19 1.90 0.45 -2.59
N LEU A 20 1.94 1.73 -2.95
CA LEU A 20 2.16 2.18 -4.33
C LEU A 20 3.52 1.75 -4.88
N SER A 21 4.59 1.82 -4.07
CA SER A 21 5.91 1.35 -4.49
C SER A 21 5.94 -0.16 -4.70
N TRP A 22 5.20 -0.94 -3.89
CA TRP A 22 5.06 -2.39 -4.06
C TRP A 22 4.30 -2.74 -5.34
N LEU A 23 3.25 -1.98 -5.66
CA LEU A 23 2.52 -2.14 -6.94
C LEU A 23 3.42 -1.82 -8.14
N ALA A 24 4.20 -0.75 -8.07
CA ALA A 24 5.14 -0.38 -9.13
C ALA A 24 6.22 -1.45 -9.34
N LEU A 25 6.79 -1.99 -8.26
CA LEU A 25 7.77 -3.08 -8.31
C LEU A 25 7.15 -4.37 -8.86
N SER A 26 5.94 -4.70 -8.43
CA SER A 26 5.20 -5.87 -8.95
C SER A 26 5.02 -5.79 -10.46
N LEU A 27 4.53 -4.65 -10.97
CA LEU A 27 4.37 -4.43 -12.42
C LEU A 27 5.70 -4.53 -13.16
N TYR A 28 6.76 -3.94 -12.61
CA TYR A 28 8.10 -4.06 -13.18
C TYR A 28 8.55 -5.53 -13.29
N MET A 29 8.33 -6.34 -12.25
CA MET A 29 8.69 -7.76 -12.27
C MET A 29 7.89 -8.56 -13.31
N PHE A 30 6.62 -8.23 -13.54
CA PHE A 30 5.82 -8.85 -14.62
C PHE A 30 6.28 -8.45 -16.02
N CYS A 31 6.79 -7.23 -16.19
CA CYS A 31 7.25 -6.70 -17.47
C CYS A 31 8.74 -7.01 -17.77
N LYS A 32 9.45 -7.64 -16.85
CA LYS A 32 10.88 -7.93 -16.99
C LYS A 32 11.10 -9.00 -18.08
N PRO A 33 11.98 -8.76 -19.06
CA PRO A 33 12.35 -9.80 -20.02
C PRO A 33 13.07 -10.96 -19.31
N ASP A 34 12.80 -12.19 -19.73
CA ASP A 34 13.31 -13.43 -19.13
C ASP A 34 12.89 -13.67 -17.65
N ALA A 35 11.70 -13.19 -17.27
CA ALA A 35 11.15 -13.42 -15.94
C ALA A 35 11.00 -14.93 -15.63
N ASN A 36 11.61 -15.37 -14.54
CA ASN A 36 11.44 -16.72 -14.02
C ASN A 36 10.10 -16.83 -13.29
N LEU A 37 9.31 -17.84 -13.64
CA LEU A 37 7.97 -18.04 -13.07
C LEU A 37 7.98 -18.08 -11.54
N ILE A 38 8.95 -18.76 -10.93
CA ILE A 38 9.00 -18.94 -9.48
C ILE A 38 9.65 -17.74 -8.80
N CYS A 39 10.78 -17.26 -9.31
CA CYS A 39 11.58 -16.24 -8.64
C CYS A 39 11.11 -14.80 -8.90
N ASP A 40 10.44 -14.55 -10.03
CA ASP A 40 9.97 -13.21 -10.39
C ASP A 40 8.43 -13.13 -10.28
N THR A 41 7.68 -14.08 -10.83
CA THR A 41 6.20 -13.99 -10.88
C THR A 41 5.53 -14.21 -9.52
N VAL A 42 5.97 -15.19 -8.73
CA VAL A 42 5.36 -15.45 -7.41
C VAL A 42 5.54 -14.26 -6.46
N PRO A 43 6.76 -13.70 -6.26
CA PRO A 43 6.93 -12.50 -5.46
C PRO A 43 6.16 -11.30 -6.01
N ALA A 44 6.09 -11.13 -7.34
CA ALA A 44 5.32 -10.06 -7.96
C ALA A 44 3.84 -10.14 -7.60
N ILE A 45 3.24 -11.34 -7.58
CA ILE A 45 1.85 -11.54 -7.14
C ILE A 45 1.68 -11.15 -5.67
N PHE A 46 2.58 -11.61 -4.79
CA PHE A 46 2.52 -11.23 -3.37
C PHE A 46 2.63 -9.72 -3.19
N MET A 47 3.61 -9.08 -3.84
CA MET A 47 3.76 -7.62 -3.84
C MET A 47 2.52 -6.91 -4.38
N PHE A 48 1.88 -7.44 -5.42
CA PHE A 48 0.65 -6.88 -5.98
C PHE A 48 -0.49 -6.88 -4.96
N VAL A 49 -0.73 -8.02 -4.33
CA VAL A 49 -1.81 -8.18 -3.35
C VAL A 49 -1.56 -7.32 -2.13
N THR A 50 -0.36 -7.39 -1.54
CA THR A 50 -0.03 -6.60 -0.36
C THR A 50 -0.05 -5.10 -0.66
N GLY A 51 0.50 -4.70 -1.82
CA GLY A 51 0.47 -3.30 -2.27
C GLY A 51 -0.96 -2.78 -2.46
N SER A 52 -1.83 -3.58 -3.07
CA SER A 52 -3.25 -3.24 -3.25
C SER A 52 -3.94 -3.03 -1.91
N VAL A 53 -3.75 -3.95 -0.94
CA VAL A 53 -4.32 -3.82 0.41
C VAL A 53 -3.85 -2.54 1.10
N CYS A 54 -2.55 -2.23 1.04
CA CYS A 54 -2.02 -1.00 1.61
C CYS A 54 -2.63 0.27 0.98
N VAL A 55 -2.85 0.28 -0.34
CA VAL A 55 -3.51 1.39 -1.02
C VAL A 55 -4.98 1.50 -0.61
N PHE A 56 -5.69 0.38 -0.46
CA PHE A 56 -7.08 0.39 0.00
C PHE A 56 -7.21 1.02 1.40
N PHE A 57 -6.33 0.68 2.35
CA PHE A 57 -6.31 1.34 3.66
C PHE A 57 -6.07 2.85 3.57
N GLY A 58 -5.21 3.28 2.64
CA GLY A 58 -4.99 4.69 2.35
C GLY A 58 -6.23 5.41 1.84
N VAL A 59 -6.91 4.80 0.88
CA VAL A 59 -8.17 5.31 0.31
C VAL A 59 -9.26 5.34 1.37
N GLU A 60 -9.38 4.30 2.18
CA GLU A 60 -10.33 4.23 3.30
C GLU A 60 -10.07 5.35 4.31
N ALA A 61 -8.81 5.55 4.72
CA ALA A 61 -8.44 6.65 5.63
C ALA A 61 -8.76 8.03 5.04
N TYR A 62 -8.63 8.20 3.73
CA TYR A 62 -9.01 9.44 3.04
C TYR A 62 -10.53 9.64 2.98
N LEU A 63 -11.29 8.58 2.68
CA LEU A 63 -12.75 8.62 2.59
C LEU A 63 -13.41 8.83 3.96
N LEU A 64 -12.88 8.18 4.99
CA LEU A 64 -13.38 8.23 6.36
C LEU A 64 -12.69 9.31 7.20
N ARG A 65 -11.97 10.25 6.59
CA ARG A 65 -11.21 11.28 7.32
C ARG A 65 -12.05 12.12 8.28
N ASP A 66 -13.34 12.24 8.01
CA ASP A 66 -14.28 13.01 8.83
C ASP A 66 -14.93 12.16 9.95
N ASP A 67 -14.68 10.84 9.95
CA ASP A 67 -15.17 9.91 10.96
C ASP A 67 -14.24 9.87 12.18
N PRO A 68 -14.71 10.23 13.38
CA PRO A 68 -13.87 10.19 14.58
C PRO A 68 -13.45 8.78 15.00
N GLU A 69 -14.10 7.72 14.52
CA GLU A 69 -13.80 6.33 14.90
C GLU A 69 -12.46 5.86 14.35
N ILE A 70 -12.09 6.26 13.12
CA ILE A 70 -10.81 5.87 12.52
C ILE A 70 -9.60 6.53 13.22
N TRP A 71 -9.83 7.64 13.92
CA TRP A 71 -8.79 8.43 14.60
C TRP A 71 -8.66 8.12 16.08
N ARG A 72 -9.63 7.43 16.69
CA ARG A 72 -9.55 6.92 18.07
C ARG A 72 -8.53 5.81 18.15
#